data_AF-A0A3D8IZD6-F1
#
_entry.id   AF-A0A3D8IZD6-F1
#
_cell.length_a   1.000
_cell.length_b   1.000
_cell.length_c   1.000
_cell.angle_alpha   90.00
_cell.angle_beta   90.00
_cell.angle_gamma   90.00
#
_symmetry.space_group_name_H-M   'P 1'
#
loop_
_entity.id
_entity.type
_entity.pdbx_description
1 polymer ?
#
loop_
_entity_poly.entity_id
_entity_poly.type
_entity_poly.pdbx_seq_one_letter_code
_entity_poly.pdbx_strand_id
1 'polypeptide(L)' 'MIKLDIESAERLAIKGMQGIITRFTPLLAVSAYHRYDDFIVIPRMILALHKDYKLYLRHYSSGLSESVFFFVPK' A
#
# COMPACT_ATOMS: atom_id res chain seq x y z
N MET A 1 -12.78 0.66 2.02
CA MET A 1 -11.51 -0.08 1.88
C MET A 1 -11.05 0.04 0.43
N ILE A 2 -9.75 0.20 0.19
CA ILE A 2 -9.16 0.22 -1.15
C ILE A 2 -8.14 -0.92 -1.24
N LYS A 3 -8.27 -1.79 -2.24
CA LYS A 3 -7.29 -2.83 -2.57
C LYS A 3 -6.55 -2.40 -3.83
N LEU A 4 -5.23 -2.42 -3.80
CA LEU A 4 -4.37 -2.12 -4.96
C LEU A 4 -3.58 -3.37 -5.32
N ASP A 5 -3.77 -3.81 -6.55
CA ASP A 5 -3.13 -4.95 -7.16
C ASP A 5 -3.23 -4.80 -8.67
N ILE A 6 -2.33 -4.01 -9.23
CA ILE A 6 -2.49 -3.38 -10.54
C ILE A 6 -1.20 -3.45 -11.37
N GLU A 7 -0.44 -4.53 -11.19
CA GLU A 7 0.71 -4.92 -12.01
C GLU A 7 1.71 -3.76 -12.22
N SER A 8 2.41 -3.36 -11.15
CA SER A 8 3.39 -2.27 -11.09
C SER A 8 2.84 -0.83 -11.09
N ALA A 9 1.54 -0.62 -11.21
CA ALA A 9 0.94 0.71 -11.22
C ALA A 9 0.56 1.23 -9.81
N GLU A 10 0.87 0.50 -8.72
CA GLU A 10 0.46 0.82 -7.34
C GLU A 10 0.87 2.24 -6.96
N ARG A 11 2.09 2.64 -7.31
CA ARG A 11 2.63 3.97 -7.00
C ARG A 11 1.90 5.08 -7.75
N LEU A 12 1.51 4.83 -9.00
CA LEU A 12 0.72 5.78 -9.79
C LEU A 12 -0.69 5.92 -9.21
N ALA A 13 -1.32 4.81 -8.80
CA ALA A 13 -2.61 4.83 -8.13
C ALA A 13 -2.54 5.58 -6.79
N ILE A 14 -1.54 5.29 -5.95
CA ILE A 14 -1.30 6.01 -4.68
C ILE A 14 -1.15 7.52 -4.95
N LYS A 15 -0.38 7.90 -5.97
CA LYS A 15 -0.21 9.31 -6.37
C LYS A 15 -1.51 9.94 -6.85
N GLY A 16 -2.31 9.24 -7.66
CA GLY A 16 -3.60 9.72 -8.15
C GLY A 16 -4.64 9.88 -7.03
N MET A 17 -4.57 9.04 -5.99
CA MET A 17 -5.53 9.03 -4.88
C MET A 17 -5.03 9.74 -3.61
N GLN A 18 -3.98 10.57 -3.69
CA GLN A 18 -3.41 11.28 -2.54
C GLN A 18 -4.45 12.09 -1.77
N GLY A 19 -5.34 12.79 -2.47
CA GLY A 19 -6.43 13.55 -1.85
C GLY A 19 -7.43 12.66 -1.09
N ILE A 20 -7.68 11.45 -1.59
CA ILE A 20 -8.56 10.47 -0.93
C ILE A 20 -7.89 9.92 0.33
N ILE A 21 -6.62 9.50 0.24
CA ILE A 21 -5.86 8.99 1.40
C ILE A 21 -5.80 10.02 2.51
N THR A 22 -5.48 11.27 2.17
CA THR A 22 -5.30 12.35 3.15
C THR A 22 -6.63 12.76 3.79
N ARG A 23 -7.72 12.83 3.02
CA ARG A 23 -9.02 13.33 3.51
C ARG A 23 -9.83 12.28 4.26
N PHE A 24 -9.80 11.04 3.82
CA PHE A 24 -10.70 9.99 4.30
C PHE A 24 -10.00 8.90 5.09
N THR A 25 -8.66 8.85 5.06
CA THR A 25 -7.83 7.86 5.75
C THR A 25 -8.43 6.44 5.64
N PRO A 26 -8.68 5.91 4.43
CA PRO A 26 -9.34 4.62 4.28
C PRO A 26 -8.40 3.47 4.67
N LEU A 27 -8.95 2.31 5.05
CA LEU A 27 -8.19 1.06 5.09
C LEU A 27 -7.64 0.74 3.69
N LEU A 28 -6.33 0.53 3.59
CA LEU A 28 -5.63 0.17 2.36
C LEU A 28 -5.07 -1.24 2.46
N ALA A 29 -5.22 -2.04 1.39
CA ALA A 29 -4.49 -3.28 1.16
C ALA A 29 -3.73 -3.14 -0.16
N VAL A 30 -2.40 -3.20 -0.14
CA VAL A 30 -1.56 -2.88 -1.31
C VAL A 30 -0.58 -4.01 -1.55
N SER A 31 -0.63 -4.63 -2.73
CA SER A 31 0.38 -5.62 -3.12
C SER A 31 1.76 -4.98 -3.24
N ALA A 32 2.78 -5.69 -2.79
CA ALA A 32 4.15 -5.20 -2.66
C ALA A 32 5.16 -6.16 -3.30
N TYR A 33 4.76 -6.87 -4.35
CA TYR A 33 5.60 -7.87 -5.02
C TYR A 33 5.86 -7.59 -6.51
N HIS A 34 5.27 -6.54 -7.09
CA HIS A 34 5.42 -6.24 -8.52
C HIS A 34 6.77 -5.58 -8.84
N ARG A 35 7.37 -4.86 -7.89
CA ARG A 35 8.70 -4.26 -8.02
C ARG A 35 9.58 -4.60 -6.84
N TYR A 36 10.88 -4.75 -7.10
CA TYR A 36 11.87 -5.10 -6.09
C TYR A 36 11.92 -4.12 -4.90
N ASP A 37 11.60 -2.85 -5.14
CA ASP A 37 11.64 -1.77 -4.14
C ASP A 37 10.26 -1.42 -3.55
N ASP A 38 9.19 -2.16 -3.90
CA ASP A 38 7.83 -1.89 -3.38
C ASP A 38 7.73 -2.03 -1.86
N PHE A 39 8.47 -2.98 -1.27
CA PHE A 39 8.56 -3.15 0.18
C PHE A 39 9.03 -1.89 0.93
N ILE A 40 9.75 -1.00 0.26
CA ILE A 40 10.29 0.23 0.83
C ILE A 40 9.47 1.45 0.38
N VAL A 41 9.19 1.53 -0.92
CA VAL A 41 8.60 2.73 -1.52
C VAL A 41 7.12 2.87 -1.16
N ILE A 42 6.35 1.78 -1.16
CA ILE A 42 4.91 1.83 -0.89
C ILE A 42 4.62 2.31 0.54
N PRO A 43 5.21 1.73 1.61
CA PRO A 43 5.05 2.24 2.97
C PRO A 43 5.45 3.70 3.09
N ARG A 44 6.59 4.09 2.51
CA ARG A 44 7.09 5.46 2.58
C ARG A 44 6.13 6.45 1.92
N MET A 45 5.58 6.12 0.75
CA MET A 45 4.63 6.98 0.05
C MET A 45 3.34 7.18 0.84
N ILE A 46 2.76 6.12 1.39
CA ILE A 46 1.48 6.20 2.11
C ILE A 46 1.65 6.89 3.47
N LEU A 47 2.71 6.54 4.22
CA LEU A 47 2.98 7.15 5.53
C LEU A 47 3.37 8.63 5.43
N ALA A 48 3.92 9.06 4.29
CA ALA A 48 4.15 10.49 4.03
C ALA A 48 2.84 11.28 3.82
N LEU A 49 1.77 10.62 3.35
CA LEU A 49 0.45 11.24 3.20
C LEU A 49 -0.33 11.25 4.52
N HIS A 50 -0.20 10.18 5.31
CA HIS A 50 -0.86 10.08 6.61
C HIS A 50 -0.06 9.19 7.57
N LYS A 51 0.58 9.80 8.57
CA LYS A 51 1.51 9.12 9.49
C LYS A 51 0.84 8.16 10.49
N ASP A 52 -0.47 8.29 10.70
CA ASP A 52 -1.17 7.58 11.78
C ASP A 52 -1.69 6.19 11.41
N TYR A 53 -1.40 5.70 10.20
CA TYR A 53 -1.71 4.32 9.84
C TYR A 53 -0.92 3.32 10.71
N LYS A 54 -1.59 2.28 11.21
CA LYS A 54 -0.93 1.05 11.65
C LYS A 54 -0.60 0.21 10.43
N LEU A 55 0.67 -0.11 10.26
CA LEU A 55 1.18 -0.88 9.13
C LEU A 55 1.34 -2.36 9.49
N TYR A 56 0.81 -3.23 8.66
CA TYR A 56 1.00 -4.68 8.73
C TYR A 56 1.47 -5.21 7.37
N LEU A 57 2.25 -6.28 7.37
CA LEU A 57 2.65 -7.02 6.17
C LEU A 57 2.21 -8.47 6.33
N ARG A 58 1.63 -9.05 5.28
CA ARG A 58 1.34 -10.48 5.23
C ARG A 58 1.73 -11.05 3.87
N HIS A 59 2.26 -12.26 3.90
CA HIS A 59 2.62 -13.03 2.73
C HIS A 59 1.69 -14.24 2.63
N TYR A 60 1.17 -14.53 1.43
CA TYR A 60 0.12 -15.53 1.22
C TYR A 60 0.51 -16.68 0.28
N SER A 61 1.72 -16.69 -0.27
CA SER A 61 2.21 -17.78 -1.11
C SER A 61 3.46 -18.45 -0.52
N SER A 62 4.00 -19.44 -1.21
CA SER A 62 5.34 -19.98 -0.93
C SER A 62 6.40 -19.38 -1.88
N GLY A 63 5.98 -18.48 -2.78
CA GLY A 63 6.82 -17.87 -3.81
C GLY A 63 7.20 -16.43 -3.46
N LEU A 64 7.51 -15.63 -4.48
CA LEU A 64 7.86 -14.21 -4.31
C LEU A 64 6.65 -13.26 -4.48
N SER A 65 5.52 -13.78 -4.97
CA SER A 65 4.27 -13.02 -5.15
C SER A 65 3.39 -13.06 -3.90
N GLU A 66 2.26 -12.36 -3.93
CA GLU A 66 1.24 -12.39 -2.86
C GLU A 66 1.71 -11.80 -1.51
N SER A 67 2.65 -10.86 -1.54
CA SER A 67 2.98 -10.02 -0.38
C SER A 67 2.12 -8.76 -0.36
N VAL A 68 1.40 -8.51 0.73
CA VAL A 68 0.42 -7.41 0.84
C VAL A 68 0.66 -6.60 2.11
N PHE A 69 0.81 -5.28 1.97
CA PHE A 69 0.74 -4.34 3.07
C PHE A 69 -0.70 -3.98 3.40
N PHE A 70 -1.01 -3.89 4.68
CA PHE A 70 -2.26 -3.32 5.19
C PHE A 70 -1.96 -2.05 5.96
N PHE A 71 -2.61 -0.95 5.58
CA PHE A 71 -2.57 0.34 6.27
C PHE A 71 -3.91 0.54 6.96
N VAL A 72 -3.95 0.28 8.26
CA VAL A 72 -5.16 0.34 9.08
C VAL A 72 -5.23 1.71 9.77
N PRO A 73 -6.28 2.52 9.53
CA PRO A 73 -6.47 3.79 10.23
C PRO A 73 -6.54 3.55 11.74
N LYS A 74 -6.03 4.50 12.53
CA LYS A 74 -6.30 4.51 13.97
C LYS A 74 -7.76 4.84 14.26
#